data_AF-A0A536FGZ0-F1
#
_entry.id   AF-A0A536FGZ0-F1
#
_cell.length_a   1.000
_cell.length_b   1.000
_cell.length_c   1.000
_cell.angle_alpha   90.00
_cell.angle_beta   90.00
_cell.angle_gamma   90.00
#
_symmetry.space_group_name_H-M   'P 1'
#
loop_
_entity.id
_entity.type
_entity.pdbx_description
1 polymer ?
#
loop_
_entity_poly.entity_id
_entity_poly.type
_entity_poly.pdbx_seq_one_letter_code
_entity_poly.pdbx_strand_id
1 'polypeptide(L)'
;MTVYEDLARVGDGIGIERARSSDIRSIEYFGWRGEPVRQADGLWAENAPASVAVDPELVIRITPAGEQRLATARWDLVLKPRFGETVVHVRAQDRPWLLAVLEGRR
;
A
#
# COMPACT_ATOMS: atom_id res chain seq x y z
N MET A 1 -2.07 17.72 -3.21
CA MET A 1 -1.52 17.02 -2.04
C MET A 1 -1.52 15.54 -2.35
N THR A 2 -0.38 14.85 -2.30
CA THR A 2 -0.32 13.41 -2.58
C THR A 2 -0.25 12.62 -1.29
N VAL A 3 -1.03 11.55 -1.19
CA VAL A 3 -0.96 10.57 -0.10
C VAL A 3 -0.30 9.31 -0.63
N TYR A 4 0.74 8.85 0.06
CA TYR A 4 1.44 7.60 -0.23
C TYR A 4 0.96 6.54 0.76
N GLU A 5 0.43 5.44 0.26
CA GLU A 5 -0.06 4.31 1.08
C GLU A 5 0.82 3.10 0.81
N ASP A 6 1.57 2.68 1.83
CA ASP A 6 2.32 1.44 1.79
C ASP A 6 1.39 0.32 2.27
N LEU A 7 1.11 -0.65 1.39
CA LEU A 7 0.23 -1.80 1.65
C LEU A 7 1.08 -3.05 1.85
N ALA A 8 0.66 -3.90 2.78
CA ALA A 8 1.36 -5.15 3.11
C ALA A 8 0.41 -6.33 3.20
N ARG A 9 0.94 -7.54 2.92
CA ARG A 9 0.25 -8.79 3.25
C ARG A 9 0.26 -8.96 4.77
N VAL A 10 -0.90 -9.23 5.35
CA VAL A 10 -1.06 -9.56 6.77
C VAL A 10 -1.88 -10.84 6.87
N GLY A 11 -1.23 -11.94 7.26
CA GLY A 11 -1.82 -13.27 7.17
C GLY A 11 -2.23 -13.60 5.73
N ASP A 12 -3.51 -13.91 5.51
CA ASP A 12 -4.08 -14.20 4.18
C ASP A 12 -4.73 -12.99 3.50
N GLY A 13 -4.66 -11.81 4.12
CA GLY A 13 -5.22 -10.58 3.58
C GLY A 13 -4.17 -9.52 3.27
N ILE A 14 -4.66 -8.34 2.93
CA ILE A 14 -3.87 -7.14 2.67
C ILE A 14 -4.44 -5.99 3.50
N GLY A 15 -3.56 -5.21 4.10
CA GLY A 15 -3.92 -4.00 4.83
C GLY A 15 -2.96 -2.86 4.51
N ILE A 16 -3.35 -1.66 4.91
CA ILE A 16 -2.44 -0.51 4.92
C ILE A 16 -1.46 -0.72 6.08
N GLU A 17 -0.16 -0.65 5.80
CA GLU A 17 0.89 -0.72 6.81
C GLU A 17 1.27 0.68 7.28
N ARG A 18 1.34 1.64 6.36
CA ARG A 18 1.81 3.00 6.63
C ARG A 18 1.24 4.00 5.64
N ALA A 19 0.95 5.20 6.11
CA ALA A 19 0.59 6.34 5.27
C ALA A 19 1.65 7.43 5.38
N ARG A 20 1.96 8.11 4.26
CA ARG A 20 2.95 9.19 4.19
C ARG A 20 2.45 10.36 3.33
N SER A 21 2.79 11.59 3.70
CA SER A 21 2.42 12.79 2.94
C SER A 21 3.22 14.01 3.38
N SER A 22 3.35 15.03 2.52
CA SER A 22 4.01 16.28 2.91
C SER A 22 3.14 17.21 3.78
N ASP A 23 1.88 16.83 4.06
CA ASP A 23 0.91 17.56 4.87
C ASP A 23 0.39 16.62 5.95
N ILE A 24 0.65 16.99 7.21
CA ILE A 24 0.25 16.24 8.39
C ILE A 24 -1.26 15.99 8.43
N ARG A 25 -2.08 16.92 7.92
CA ARG A 25 -3.54 16.79 7.90
C ARG A 25 -4.01 15.60 7.06
N SER A 26 -3.24 15.25 6.02
CA SER A 26 -3.53 14.08 5.20
C SER A 26 -3.27 12.78 5.95
N ILE A 27 -2.34 12.78 6.91
CA ILE A 27 -2.09 11.63 7.81
C ILE A 27 -3.16 11.57 8.89
N GLU A 28 -3.46 12.69 9.53
CA GLU A 28 -4.50 12.79 10.57
C GLU A 28 -5.90 12.39 10.06
N TYR A 29 -6.17 12.57 8.76
CA TYR A 29 -7.42 12.16 8.13
C TYR A 29 -7.70 10.65 8.25
N PHE A 30 -6.67 9.81 8.34
CA PHE A 30 -6.84 8.37 8.56
C PHE A 30 -7.48 8.06 9.93
N GLY A 31 -7.48 9.02 10.86
CA GLY A 31 -8.08 8.87 12.19
C GLY A 31 -7.38 7.82 13.05
N TRP A 32 -6.14 7.47 12.69
CA TRP A 32 -5.28 6.63 13.50
C TRP A 32 -4.89 7.41 14.75
N ARG A 33 -4.88 6.72 15.90
CA ARG A 33 -4.66 7.35 17.21
C ARG A 33 -3.17 7.37 17.60
N GLY A 34 -2.28 7.15 16.65
CA GLY A 34 -0.85 7.31 16.85
C GLY A 34 -0.44 8.78 16.75
N GLU A 35 0.87 8.99 16.74
CA GLU A 35 1.47 10.31 16.54
C GLU A 35 2.21 10.31 15.20
N PRO A 36 1.77 11.11 14.21
CA PRO A 36 2.48 11.27 12.95
C PRO A 36 3.90 11.78 13.18
N VAL A 37 4.89 11.09 12.63
CA VAL A 37 6.31 11.44 12.78
C VAL A 37 6.83 12.04 11.48
N ARG A 38 7.60 13.13 11.59
CA ARG A 38 8.34 13.70 10.46
C ARG A 38 9.54 12.81 10.11
N GLN A 39 9.59 12.31 8.89
CA GLN A 39 10.67 11.46 8.39
C GLN A 39 11.82 12.28 7.79
N ALA A 40 12.97 11.64 7.57
CA ALA A 40 14.17 12.28 7.00
C ALA A 40 13.98 12.77 5.56
N ASP A 41 13.04 12.17 4.82
CA ASP A 41 12.63 12.61 3.47
C ASP A 41 11.71 13.84 3.50
N GLY A 42 11.39 14.37 4.69
CA GLY A 42 10.55 15.55 4.88
C GLY A 42 9.05 15.27 4.89
N LEU A 43 8.62 14.02 4.72
CA LEU A 43 7.22 13.62 4.80
C LEU A 43 6.79 13.36 6.25
N TRP A 44 5.52 13.59 6.54
CA TRP A 44 4.86 13.04 7.72
C TRP A 44 4.46 11.61 7.45
N ALA A 45 4.62 10.74 8.45
CA ALA A 45 4.28 9.33 8.35
C ALA A 45 3.63 8.82 9.63
N GLU A 46 2.69 7.90 9.49
CA GLU A 46 2.13 7.14 10.60
C GLU A 46 1.97 5.68 10.18
N ASN A 47 2.24 4.74 11.09
CA ASN A 47 2.00 3.32 10.86
C ASN A 47 0.55 2.99 11.22
N ALA A 48 -0.08 2.14 10.43
CA ALA A 48 -1.43 1.68 10.69
C ALA A 48 -1.49 0.92 12.03
N PRO A 49 -2.45 1.27 12.93
CA PRO A 49 -2.67 0.48 14.13
C PRO A 49 -3.26 -0.89 13.78
N ALA A 50 -3.13 -1.86 14.70
CA ALA A 50 -3.66 -3.22 14.52
C ALA A 50 -5.19 -3.28 14.33
N SER A 51 -5.91 -2.19 14.62
CA SER A 51 -7.36 -2.08 14.38
C SER A 51 -7.74 -1.77 12.93
N VAL A 52 -6.77 -1.42 12.07
CA VAL A 52 -7.03 -1.21 10.63
C VAL A 52 -7.43 -2.54 10.01
N ALA A 53 -8.46 -2.50 9.17
CA ALA A 53 -8.98 -3.68 8.51
C ALA A 53 -7.92 -4.36 7.64
N VAL A 54 -7.92 -5.68 7.68
CA VAL A 54 -7.13 -6.54 6.79
C VAL A 54 -8.14 -7.35 6.01
N ASP A 55 -8.17 -7.13 4.70
CA ASP A 55 -9.18 -7.72 3.82
C ASP A 55 -8.57 -8.80 2.92
N PRO A 56 -9.30 -9.88 2.61
CA PRO A 56 -8.84 -10.90 1.66
C PRO A 56 -8.74 -10.35 0.22
N GLU A 57 -9.49 -9.28 -0.08
CA GLU A 57 -9.46 -8.57 -1.35
C GLU A 57 -9.64 -7.07 -1.12
N LEU A 58 -8.71 -6.27 -1.64
CA LEU A 58 -8.83 -4.82 -1.68
C LEU A 58 -9.25 -4.36 -3.08
N VAL A 59 -10.29 -3.54 -3.16
CA VAL A 59 -10.69 -2.84 -4.38
C VAL A 59 -10.14 -1.42 -4.31
N ILE A 60 -9.08 -1.16 -5.05
CA ILE A 60 -8.34 0.10 -4.98
C ILE A 60 -8.64 0.94 -6.22
N ARG A 61 -9.06 2.18 -5.99
CA ARG A 61 -9.17 3.19 -7.04
C ARG A 61 -7.88 3.98 -7.11
N ILE A 62 -7.13 3.79 -8.19
CA ILE A 62 -5.90 4.54 -8.47
C ILE A 62 -6.31 5.92 -8.97
N THR A 63 -5.90 6.97 -8.26
CA THR A 63 -6.23 8.36 -8.59
C THR A 63 -4.96 9.20 -8.69
N PRO A 64 -5.03 10.41 -9.28
CA PRO A 64 -3.89 11.32 -9.30
C PRO A 64 -3.37 11.71 -7.91
N ALA A 65 -4.28 11.82 -6.93
CA ALA A 65 -4.01 12.32 -5.58
C ALA A 65 -3.43 11.27 -4.62
N GLY A 66 -3.39 9.99 -5.03
CA GLY A 66 -2.88 8.89 -4.23
C GLY A 66 -1.79 8.11 -4.95
N GLU A 67 -0.87 7.55 -4.17
CA GLU A 67 0.13 6.60 -4.65
C GLU A 67 0.16 5.39 -3.72
N GLN A 68 -0.33 4.25 -4.22
CA GLN A 68 -0.28 2.99 -3.49
C GLN A 68 0.92 2.17 -3.92
N ARG A 69 1.60 1.59 -2.92
CA ARG A 69 2.79 0.76 -3.09
C ARG A 69 2.62 -0.56 -2.34
N LEU A 70 2.96 -1.67 -2.99
CA LEU A 70 3.13 -2.98 -2.35
C LEU A 70 4.59 -3.38 -2.44
N ALA A 71 5.19 -3.73 -1.30
CA ALA A 71 6.58 -4.17 -1.26
C ALA A 71 6.74 -5.47 -0.48
N THR A 72 7.64 -6.31 -0.96
CA THR A 72 8.13 -7.50 -0.26
C THR A 72 9.66 -7.47 -0.23
N ALA A 73 10.28 -8.47 0.41
CA ALA A 73 11.74 -8.61 0.36
C ALA A 73 12.30 -8.86 -1.06
N ARG A 74 11.46 -9.23 -2.03
CA ARG A 74 11.90 -9.66 -3.37
C ARG A 74 11.43 -8.76 -4.52
N TRP A 75 10.40 -7.95 -4.30
CA TRP A 75 9.85 -7.09 -5.33
C TRP A 75 9.14 -5.89 -4.71
N ASP A 76 8.98 -4.87 -5.53
CA ASP A 76 8.34 -3.60 -5.21
C ASP A 76 7.44 -3.20 -6.37
N LEU A 77 6.22 -2.75 -6.07
CA LEU A 77 5.22 -2.38 -7.05
C LEU A 77 4.51 -1.10 -6.61
N VAL A 78 4.74 -0.03 -7.35
CA VAL A 78 3.91 1.17 -7.30
C VAL A 78 2.77 1.01 -8.31
N LEU A 79 1.52 1.11 -7.87
CA LEU A 79 0.36 0.77 -8.70
C LEU A 79 0.16 1.73 -9.87
N LYS A 80 0.26 3.05 -9.62
CA LYS A 80 -0.09 4.07 -10.62
C LYS A 80 0.78 4.02 -11.89
N PRO A 81 2.12 3.94 -11.83
CA PRO A 81 2.94 3.78 -13.04
C PRO A 81 2.66 2.46 -13.77
N ARG A 82 2.24 1.41 -13.07
CA ARG A 82 2.03 0.08 -13.65
C ARG A 82 0.68 -0.07 -14.34
N PHE A 83 -0.38 0.55 -13.81
CA PHE A 83 -1.76 0.32 -14.24
C PHE A 83 -2.46 1.58 -14.76
N GLY A 84 -1.90 2.77 -14.54
CA GLY A 84 -2.57 4.04 -14.82
C GLY A 84 -3.73 4.32 -13.87
N GLU A 85 -4.54 5.32 -14.21
CA GLU A 85 -5.76 5.66 -13.46
C GLU A 85 -6.87 4.66 -13.77
N THR A 86 -7.18 3.80 -12.80
CA THR A 86 -8.16 2.71 -12.96
C THR A 86 -8.59 2.16 -11.59
N VAL A 87 -9.46 1.15 -11.59
CA VAL A 87 -9.76 0.34 -10.42
C VAL A 87 -9.06 -1.00 -10.54
N VAL A 88 -8.35 -1.42 -9.50
CA VAL A 88 -7.68 -2.72 -9.43
C VAL A 88 -8.21 -3.54 -8.25
N HIS A 89 -8.21 -4.85 -8.43
CA HIS A 89 -8.52 -5.83 -7.41
C HIS A 89 -7.21 -6.47 -6.95
N VAL A 90 -6.92 -6.38 -5.65
CA VAL A 90 -5.67 -6.87 -5.07
C VAL A 90 -5.98 -7.96 -4.06
N ARG A 91 -5.34 -9.14 -4.24
CA ARG A 91 -5.47 -10.29 -3.35
C ARG A 91 -4.09 -10.84 -3.02
N ALA A 92 -3.88 -11.23 -1.77
CA ALA A 92 -2.71 -12.02 -1.40
C ALA A 92 -2.99 -13.48 -1.78
N GLN A 93 -2.09 -14.11 -2.53
CA GLN A 93 -2.22 -15.52 -2.92
C GLN A 93 -0.87 -16.21 -2.79
N ASP A 94 -0.87 -17.38 -2.16
CA ASP A 94 0.25 -18.29 -2.22
C ASP A 94 0.27 -18.98 -3.58
N ARG A 95 1.28 -18.68 -4.38
CA ARG A 95 1.49 -19.35 -5.67
C ARG A 95 2.57 -20.43 -5.52
N PRO A 96 2.32 -21.66 -6.02
CA PRO A 96 3.38 -22.65 -6.19
C PRO A 96 4.53 -22.03 -6.99
N TRP A 97 5.74 -22.08 -6.42
CA TRP A 97 6.93 -21.43 -6.99
C TRP A 97 7.20 -21.81 -8.45
N LEU A 98 6.82 -23.02 -8.87
CA LEU A 98 6.97 -23.51 -10.25
C LEU A 98 6.13 -22.68 -11.25
N LEU A 99 4.94 -22.24 -10.87
CA LEU A 99 4.05 -21.44 -11.72
C LEU A 99 4.56 -20.00 -11.88
N ALA A 100 5.10 -19.42 -10.78
CA ALA A 100 5.66 -18.07 -10.80
C ALA A 100 6.89 -17.95 -11.71
N VAL A 101 7.73 -18.99 -11.78
CA VAL A 101 8.92 -19.03 -12.66
C VAL A 101 8.53 -19.09 -14.15
N LEU A 102 7.42 -19.74 -14.48
CA LEU A 102 6.97 -19.89 -15.87
C LEU A 102 6.35 -18.60 -16.43
N GLU A 103 5.68 -17.81 -15.60
CA GLU A 103 5.09 -16.52 -16.01
C GLU A 103 6.15 -15.42 -16.22
N GLY A 104 7.24 -15.41 -15.44
CA GLY A 104 8.31 -14.41 -15.54
C GLY A 104 9.24 -14.55 -16.76
N ARG A 105 9.03 -15.57 -17.61
CA ARG A 105 9.77 -15.79 -18.87
C ARG A 105 9.02 -15.29 -20.12
N ARG A 106 7.87 -14.64 -19.95
CA ARG A 106 7.03 -14.14 -21.03
C ARG A 106 7.08 -12.62 -21.11
#